data_AF-A0A967ECX5-F1
#
_entry.id   AF-A0A967ECX5-F1
#
_cell.length_a   1.000
_cell.length_b   1.000
_cell.length_c   1.000
_cell.angle_alpha   90.00
_cell.angle_beta   90.00
_cell.angle_gamma   90.00
#
_symmetry.space_group_name_H-M   'P 1'
#
loop_
_entity.id
_entity.type
_entity.pdbx_description
1 polymer ?
#
loop_
_entity_poly.entity_id
_entity_poly.type
_entity_poly.pdbx_seq_one_letter_code
_entity_poly.pdbx_strand_id
1 'polypeptide(L)'
;MRVEEIPEMAATAAKTVPVMMPYITAFFMPRQAGDRPDVVPKEAVNFAFIGQFAESKQPDCIFTIEYSTRTAMEAVYELLGVERGVPEVFNSTYDIRSLLHTLNRVRDGQGIALPGPEILRKLLMNKLDETVIGELLENAHLIAK
;
A
#
# COMPACT_ATOMS: atom_id res chain seq x y z
N MET A 1 5.44 27.54 26.32
CA MET A 1 6.55 28.10 25.52
C MET A 1 6.04 29.41 24.96
N ARG A 2 6.64 30.53 25.37
CA ARG A 2 6.34 31.81 24.73
C ARG A 2 7.16 31.91 23.45
N VAL A 3 6.67 32.61 22.43
CA VAL A 3 7.34 32.67 21.12
C VAL A 3 8.73 33.30 21.24
N GLU A 4 8.92 34.17 22.23
CA GLU A 4 10.16 34.88 22.54
C GLU A 4 11.27 33.95 23.06
N GLU A 5 10.92 32.80 23.62
CA GLU A 5 11.87 31.83 24.22
C GLU A 5 12.49 30.88 23.16
N ILE A 6 11.92 30.84 21.95
CA ILE A 6 12.31 29.87 20.90
C ILE A 6 13.78 29.97 20.49
N PRO A 7 14.38 31.16 20.23
CA PRO A 7 15.77 31.25 19.77
C PRO A 7 16.78 30.74 20.80
N GLU A 8 16.58 31.08 22.07
CA GLU A 8 17.45 30.64 23.18
C GLU A 8 17.36 29.12 23.36
N MET A 9 16.15 28.58 23.35
CA MET A 9 15.93 27.14 23.49
C MET A 9 16.50 26.35 22.30
N ALA A 10 16.36 26.86 21.07
CA ALA A 10 16.94 26.23 19.89
C ALA A 10 18.47 26.21 19.92
N ALA A 11 19.11 27.25 20.48
CA ALA A 11 20.56 27.36 20.56
C ALA A 11 21.19 26.56 21.71
N THR A 12 20.49 26.45 22.84
CA THR A 12 21.10 25.95 24.10
C THR A 12 20.47 24.69 24.66
N ALA A 13 19.18 24.44 24.40
CA ALA A 13 18.42 23.35 25.02
C ALA A 13 18.21 22.13 24.09
N ALA A 14 18.49 22.25 22.79
CA ALA A 14 18.34 21.18 21.81
C ALA A 14 19.57 21.04 20.90
N LYS A 15 19.87 19.80 20.48
CA LYS A 15 20.87 19.50 19.46
C LYS A 15 20.18 19.05 18.17
N THR A 16 20.17 19.93 17.17
CA THR A 16 19.61 19.64 15.84
C THR A 16 20.73 19.51 14.83
N VAL A 17 20.93 18.31 14.28
CA VAL A 17 21.95 18.06 13.25
C VAL A 17 21.25 17.89 11.90
N PRO A 18 21.32 18.89 11.01
CA PRO A 18 20.69 18.78 9.70
C PRO A 18 21.48 17.83 8.79
N VAL A 19 20.79 17.16 7.88
CA VAL A 19 21.40 16.34 6.82
C VAL A 19 20.78 16.75 5.48
N MET A 20 21.63 17.00 4.49
CA MET A 20 21.20 17.21 3.11
C MET A 20 21.40 15.92 2.33
N MET A 21 20.31 15.43 1.71
CA MET A 21 20.30 14.18 0.95
C MET A 21 19.79 14.44 -0.46
N PRO A 22 20.67 14.56 -1.47
CA PRO A 22 20.27 14.96 -2.82
C PRO A 22 19.33 13.96 -3.51
N TYR A 23 19.32 12.70 -3.07
CA TYR A 23 18.58 11.60 -3.70
C TYR A 23 17.48 11.00 -2.82
N ILE A 24 17.09 11.65 -1.72
CA ILE A 24 16.10 11.08 -0.78
C ILE A 24 14.73 10.82 -1.44
N THR A 25 14.37 11.59 -2.46
CA THR A 25 13.12 11.43 -3.23
C THR A 25 13.29 10.65 -4.54
N ALA A 26 14.50 10.17 -4.85
CA ALA A 26 14.81 9.59 -6.16
C ALA A 26 13.94 8.36 -6.50
N PHE A 27 13.49 7.62 -5.50
CA PHE A 27 12.59 6.48 -5.69
C PHE A 27 11.28 6.84 -6.39
N PHE A 28 10.77 8.07 -6.18
CA PHE A 28 9.47 8.53 -6.67
C PHE A 28 9.54 9.36 -7.95
N MET A 29 10.71 9.43 -8.59
CA MET A 29 10.80 10.02 -9.92
C MET A 29 9.91 9.23 -10.90
N PRO A 30 9.15 9.90 -11.78
CA PRO A 30 8.39 9.22 -12.83
C PRO A 30 9.29 8.29 -13.64
N ARG A 31 8.77 7.11 -13.96
CA ARG A 31 9.51 6.04 -14.65
C ARG A 31 8.65 5.37 -15.71
N GLN A 32 9.31 4.65 -16.60
CA GLN A 32 8.72 3.74 -17.57
C GLN A 32 9.15 2.30 -17.26
N ALA A 33 8.43 1.33 -17.83
CA ALA A 33 8.86 -0.06 -17.76
C ALA A 33 10.23 -0.23 -18.43
N GLY A 34 11.17 -0.89 -17.76
CA GLY A 34 12.56 -1.03 -18.19
C GLY A 34 13.55 -0.01 -17.63
N ASP A 35 13.10 1.09 -17.01
CA ASP A 35 14.00 2.05 -16.33
C ASP A 35 14.69 1.42 -15.10
N ARG A 36 14.08 0.36 -14.56
CA ARG A 36 14.64 -0.47 -13.49
C ARG A 36 14.94 -1.86 -14.05
N PRO A 37 16.10 -2.46 -13.76
CA PRO A 37 16.40 -3.81 -14.19
C PRO A 37 15.55 -4.81 -13.38
N ASP A 38 15.13 -5.90 -14.02
CA ASP A 38 14.55 -7.04 -13.32
C ASP A 38 15.52 -7.53 -12.22
N VAL A 39 14.97 -8.04 -11.10
CA VAL A 39 15.76 -8.59 -10.00
C VAL A 39 16.78 -9.62 -10.51
N VAL A 40 16.33 -10.56 -11.35
CA VAL A 40 17.20 -11.45 -12.14
C VAL A 40 16.90 -11.19 -13.60
N PRO A 41 17.78 -10.46 -14.32
CA PRO A 41 17.59 -10.21 -15.74
C PRO A 41 17.48 -11.51 -16.54
N LYS A 42 16.76 -11.46 -17.66
CA LYS A 42 16.66 -12.60 -18.58
C LYS A 42 18.07 -13.07 -18.97
N GLU A 43 18.30 -14.38 -18.93
CA GLU A 43 19.59 -15.04 -19.22
C GLU A 43 20.72 -14.77 -18.20
N ALA A 44 20.44 -14.07 -17.09
CA ALA A 44 21.41 -13.97 -16.00
C ALA A 44 21.66 -15.35 -15.36
N VAL A 45 22.93 -15.70 -15.19
CA VAL A 45 23.35 -17.01 -14.67
C VAL A 45 23.77 -16.93 -13.20
N ASN A 46 24.41 -15.83 -12.79
CA ASN A 46 25.08 -15.72 -11.49
C ASN A 46 25.08 -14.31 -10.90
N PHE A 47 24.21 -13.42 -11.38
CA PHE A 47 24.10 -12.06 -10.86
C PHE A 47 22.63 -11.62 -10.78
N ALA A 48 22.37 -10.69 -9.88
CA ALA A 48 21.05 -10.11 -9.62
C ALA A 48 21.18 -8.64 -9.19
N PHE A 49 20.12 -7.87 -9.39
CA PHE A 49 19.93 -6.55 -8.81
C PHE A 49 18.94 -6.63 -7.64
N ILE A 50 19.28 -6.02 -6.52
CA ILE A 50 18.43 -6.00 -5.33
C ILE A 50 18.22 -4.57 -4.82
N GLY A 51 17.18 -4.38 -4.02
CA GLY A 51 16.85 -3.10 -3.41
C GLY A 51 15.87 -2.27 -4.24
N GLN A 52 15.74 -1.00 -3.85
CA GLN A 52 14.63 -0.11 -4.22
C GLN A 52 14.60 0.32 -5.70
N PHE A 53 15.68 0.05 -6.44
CA PHE A 53 15.81 0.37 -7.86
C PHE A 53 15.79 -0.88 -8.76
N ALA A 54 15.63 -2.08 -8.21
CA ALA A 54 15.35 -3.28 -8.99
C ALA A 54 13.83 -3.41 -9.23
N GLU A 55 13.43 -4.10 -10.29
CA GLU A 55 12.03 -4.40 -10.61
C GLU A 55 11.70 -5.83 -10.15
N SER A 56 10.94 -5.94 -9.07
CA SER A 56 10.35 -7.19 -8.62
C SER A 56 9.27 -7.68 -9.59
N LYS A 57 9.05 -9.00 -9.64
CA LYS A 57 7.95 -9.62 -10.39
C LYS A 57 6.58 -9.35 -9.74
N GLN A 58 6.55 -8.82 -8.52
CA GLN A 58 5.34 -8.53 -7.74
C GLN A 58 5.02 -7.03 -7.72
N PRO A 59 3.73 -6.63 -7.63
CA PRO A 59 3.31 -5.23 -7.56
C PRO A 59 3.52 -4.66 -6.14
N ASP A 60 4.77 -4.56 -5.69
CA ASP A 60 5.15 -4.08 -4.35
C ASP A 60 5.58 -2.60 -4.34
N CYS A 61 5.58 -1.99 -3.16
CA CYS A 61 5.87 -0.58 -2.93
C CYS A 61 7.33 -0.37 -2.50
N ILE A 62 8.08 0.43 -3.26
CA ILE A 62 9.40 0.95 -2.88
C ILE A 62 9.29 1.96 -1.72
N PHE A 63 10.43 2.46 -1.24
CA PHE A 63 10.54 3.25 0.00
C PHE A 63 10.05 2.47 1.23
N THR A 64 10.19 1.14 1.18
CA THR A 64 9.86 0.23 2.28
C THR A 64 11.01 -0.74 2.49
N ILE A 65 11.22 -1.18 3.73
CA ILE A 65 12.19 -2.23 4.04
C ILE A 65 11.75 -3.55 3.36
N GLU A 66 10.44 -3.79 3.30
CA GLU A 66 9.82 -4.96 2.65
C GLU A 66 10.30 -5.16 1.22
N TYR A 67 10.34 -4.09 0.40
CA TYR A 67 10.81 -4.19 -0.99
C TYR A 67 12.28 -4.62 -1.08
N SER A 68 13.13 -4.13 -0.17
CA SER A 68 14.54 -4.55 -0.10
C SER A 68 14.66 -6.02 0.26
N THR A 69 13.87 -6.50 1.21
CA THR A 69 13.89 -7.91 1.63
C THR A 69 13.30 -8.82 0.56
N ARG A 70 12.24 -8.38 -0.13
CA ARG A 70 11.58 -9.10 -1.23
C ARG A 70 12.53 -9.32 -2.39
N THR A 71 13.13 -8.25 -2.91
CA THR A 71 14.07 -8.34 -4.05
C THR A 71 15.29 -9.21 -3.71
N ALA A 72 15.78 -9.17 -2.47
CA ALA A 72 16.83 -10.08 -2.01
C ALA A 72 16.36 -11.55 -1.96
N MET A 73 15.15 -11.80 -1.46
CA MET A 73 14.57 -13.14 -1.41
C MET A 73 14.34 -13.70 -2.81
N GLU A 74 13.75 -12.92 -3.73
CA GLU A 74 13.54 -13.30 -5.13
C GLU A 74 14.86 -13.64 -5.83
N ALA A 75 15.89 -12.79 -5.68
CA ALA A 75 17.21 -13.03 -6.26
C ALA A 75 17.84 -14.35 -5.78
N VAL A 76 17.85 -14.57 -4.47
CA VAL A 76 18.45 -15.79 -3.88
C VAL A 76 17.67 -17.02 -4.30
N TYR A 77 16.34 -16.95 -4.29
CA TYR A 77 15.49 -18.10 -4.60
C TYR A 77 15.61 -18.52 -6.06
N GLU A 78 15.66 -17.54 -6.96
CA GLU A 78 15.79 -17.77 -8.40
C GLU A 78 17.19 -18.28 -8.78
N LEU A 79 18.27 -17.63 -8.30
CA LEU A 79 19.63 -18.00 -8.66
C LEU A 79 20.10 -19.31 -8.03
N LEU A 80 19.65 -19.63 -6.81
CA LEU A 80 20.06 -20.87 -6.11
C LEU A 80 19.06 -22.02 -6.29
N GLY A 81 17.98 -21.82 -7.05
CA GLY A 81 16.97 -22.85 -7.29
C GLY A 81 16.29 -23.32 -6.00
N VAL A 82 15.95 -22.40 -5.09
CA VAL A 82 15.30 -22.74 -3.82
C VAL A 82 13.88 -23.22 -4.10
N GLU A 83 13.57 -24.48 -3.78
CA GLU A 83 12.25 -25.10 -3.97
C GLU A 83 11.22 -24.67 -2.90
N ARG A 84 11.05 -23.35 -2.72
CA ARG A 84 10.07 -22.76 -1.82
C ARG A 84 9.47 -21.51 -2.45
N GLY A 85 8.15 -21.32 -2.32
CA GLY A 85 7.50 -20.11 -2.80
C GLY A 85 7.94 -18.86 -2.03
N VAL A 86 8.28 -17.79 -2.75
CA VAL A 86 8.36 -16.44 -2.19
C VAL A 86 6.92 -15.96 -1.96
N PRO A 87 6.57 -15.47 -0.75
CA PRO A 87 5.23 -14.95 -0.49
C PRO A 87 4.89 -13.82 -1.47
N GLU A 88 3.69 -13.84 -2.05
CA GLU A 88 3.18 -12.72 -2.85
C GLU A 88 3.00 -11.44 -2.00
N VAL A 89 2.80 -10.30 -2.66
CA VAL A 89 2.36 -9.09 -1.98
C VAL A 89 0.96 -9.33 -1.42
N PHE A 90 0.69 -8.85 -0.20
CA PHE A 90 -0.59 -9.05 0.47
C PHE A 90 -1.76 -8.63 -0.42
N ASN A 91 -2.69 -9.55 -0.67
CA ASN A 91 -3.71 -9.47 -1.70
C ASN A 91 -4.93 -8.59 -1.32
N SER A 92 -4.76 -7.58 -0.47
CA SER A 92 -5.85 -6.70 -0.01
C SER A 92 -6.58 -5.97 -1.14
N THR A 93 -5.90 -5.70 -2.26
CA THR A 93 -6.50 -5.10 -3.46
C THR A 93 -7.55 -6.02 -4.11
N TYR A 94 -7.46 -7.32 -3.88
CA TYR A 94 -8.38 -8.32 -4.42
C TYR A 94 -9.41 -8.80 -3.40
N ASP A 95 -9.25 -8.48 -2.11
CA ASP A 95 -10.21 -8.82 -1.07
C ASP A 95 -11.37 -7.81 -1.02
N ILE A 96 -12.56 -8.26 -1.44
CA ILE A 96 -13.77 -7.44 -1.43
C ILE A 96 -14.07 -6.83 -0.06
N ARG A 97 -13.74 -7.52 1.04
CA ARG A 97 -13.98 -7.01 2.40
C ARG A 97 -13.11 -5.80 2.66
N SER A 98 -11.83 -5.90 2.31
CA SER A 98 -10.89 -4.77 2.40
C SER A 98 -11.34 -3.61 1.53
N LEU A 99 -11.82 -3.86 0.31
CA LEU A 99 -12.34 -2.82 -0.57
C LEU A 99 -13.57 -2.11 0.01
N LEU A 100 -14.54 -2.86 0.56
CA LEU A 100 -15.74 -2.29 1.17
C LEU A 100 -15.40 -1.48 2.43
N HIS A 101 -14.53 -1.98 3.30
CA HIS A 101 -14.06 -1.23 4.46
C HIS A 101 -13.31 0.04 4.07
N THR A 102 -12.44 -0.02 3.05
CA THR A 102 -11.74 1.15 2.52
C THR A 102 -12.73 2.18 1.97
N LEU A 103 -13.78 1.76 1.27
CA LEU A 103 -14.81 2.67 0.78
C LEU A 103 -15.48 3.46 1.91
N ASN A 104 -15.81 2.81 3.03
CA ASN A 104 -16.36 3.50 4.19
C ASN A 104 -15.36 4.52 4.76
N ARG A 105 -14.07 4.15 4.85
CA ARG A 105 -13.02 5.04 5.40
C ARG A 105 -12.72 6.24 4.50
N VAL A 106 -12.69 6.04 3.18
CA VAL A 106 -12.53 7.13 2.20
C VAL A 106 -13.73 8.09 2.23
N ARG A 107 -14.88 7.64 2.72
CA ARG A 107 -16.10 8.44 2.90
C ARG A 107 -16.25 9.01 4.32
N ASP A 108 -15.17 9.09 5.09
CA ASP A 108 -15.20 9.59 6.48
C ASP A 108 -16.20 8.83 7.39
N GLY A 109 -16.38 7.54 7.15
CA GLY A 109 -17.32 6.70 7.91
C GLY A 109 -18.77 6.76 7.43
N GLN A 110 -19.08 7.53 6.38
CA GLN A 110 -20.43 7.68 5.88
C GLN A 110 -20.87 6.50 5.00
N GLY A 111 -22.07 5.98 5.27
CA GLY A 111 -22.72 4.98 4.45
C GLY A 111 -23.00 5.44 3.01
N ILE A 112 -23.37 4.49 2.17
CA ILE A 112 -23.81 4.71 0.81
C ILE A 112 -25.29 5.10 0.84
N ALA A 113 -25.61 6.28 0.31
CA ALA A 113 -27.00 6.63 0.05
C ALA A 113 -27.49 5.86 -1.18
N LEU A 114 -28.43 4.93 -0.98
CA LEU A 114 -29.09 4.25 -2.09
C LEU A 114 -29.90 5.27 -2.91
N PRO A 115 -29.66 5.41 -4.23
CA PRO A 115 -30.39 6.34 -5.07
C PRO A 115 -31.85 5.90 -5.26
N GLY A 116 -32.78 6.85 -5.22
CA GLY A 116 -34.19 6.65 -5.59
C GLY A 116 -35.23 7.07 -4.54
N PRO A 117 -36.53 7.02 -4.89
CA PRO A 117 -37.62 7.27 -3.95
C PRO A 117 -37.64 6.25 -2.80
N GLU A 118 -38.16 6.62 -1.63
CA GLU A 118 -38.14 5.77 -0.42
C GLU A 118 -38.69 4.35 -0.63
N ILE A 119 -39.72 4.20 -1.46
CA ILE A 119 -40.34 2.90 -1.78
C ILE A 119 -39.35 1.99 -2.50
N LEU A 120 -38.62 2.52 -3.48
CA LEU A 120 -37.61 1.77 -4.23
C LEU A 120 -36.44 1.38 -3.33
N ARG A 121 -36.01 2.30 -2.45
CA ARG A 121 -34.96 2.04 -1.47
C ARG A 121 -35.33 0.90 -0.52
N LYS A 122 -36.55 0.88 0.03
CA LYS A 122 -37.03 -0.19 0.91
C LYS A 122 -37.08 -1.54 0.20
N LEU A 123 -37.56 -1.59 -1.05
CA LEU A 123 -37.57 -2.83 -1.84
C LEU A 123 -36.16 -3.37 -2.12
N LEU A 124 -35.21 -2.46 -2.40
CA LEU A 124 -33.80 -2.82 -2.62
C LEU A 124 -33.13 -3.32 -1.35
N MET A 125 -33.36 -2.66 -0.21
CA MET A 125 -32.84 -3.09 1.09
C MET A 125 -33.39 -4.47 1.47
N ASN A 126 -34.71 -4.70 1.36
CA ASN A 126 -35.30 -6.01 1.65
C ASN A 126 -34.69 -7.13 0.79
N LYS A 127 -34.37 -6.86 -0.48
CA LYS A 127 -33.69 -7.85 -1.35
C LYS A 127 -32.23 -8.06 -0.98
N LEU A 128 -31.54 -7.03 -0.48
CA LEU A 128 -30.14 -7.13 -0.07
C LEU A 128 -30.00 -7.87 1.27
N ASP A 129 -30.93 -7.64 2.20
CA ASP A 129 -30.96 -8.26 3.53
C ASP A 129 -31.04 -9.79 3.49
N GLU A 130 -31.62 -10.34 2.42
CA GLU A 130 -31.70 -11.80 2.18
C GLU A 130 -30.41 -12.38 1.56
N THR A 131 -29.37 -11.58 1.37
CA THR A 131 -28.14 -11.99 0.65
C THR A 131 -26.86 -11.75 1.46
N VAL A 132 -25.82 -12.52 1.13
CA VAL A 132 -24.45 -12.30 1.65
C VAL A 132 -23.92 -10.91 1.28
N ILE A 133 -24.39 -10.31 0.18
CA ILE A 133 -23.99 -8.96 -0.22
C ILE A 133 -24.47 -7.93 0.81
N GLY A 134 -25.70 -8.07 1.30
CA GLY A 134 -26.25 -7.23 2.36
C GLY A 134 -25.41 -7.33 3.64
N GLU A 135 -25.10 -8.56 4.06
CA GLU A 135 -24.25 -8.81 5.24
C GLU A 135 -22.86 -8.16 5.10
N LEU A 136 -22.21 -8.29 3.94
CA LEU A 136 -20.91 -7.67 3.68
C LEU A 136 -20.96 -6.14 3.71
N LEU A 137 -22.01 -5.53 3.17
CA LEU A 137 -22.21 -4.08 3.19
C LEU A 137 -22.51 -3.56 4.60
N GLU A 138 -23.27 -4.32 5.40
CA GLU A 138 -23.58 -4.01 6.80
C GLU A 138 -22.30 -4.10 7.66
N ASN A 139 -21.54 -5.19 7.53
CA ASN A 139 -20.26 -5.38 8.21
C ASN A 139 -19.24 -4.28 7.87
N ALA A 140 -19.29 -3.76 6.64
CA ALA A 140 -18.45 -2.64 6.21
C ALA A 140 -18.99 -1.25 6.63
N HIS A 141 -20.12 -1.19 7.35
CA HIS A 141 -20.81 0.06 7.72
C HIS A 141 -21.19 0.94 6.52
N LEU A 142 -21.45 0.32 5.36
CA LEU A 142 -21.85 1.02 4.14
C LEU A 142 -23.36 1.17 4.04
N ILE A 143 -24.12 0.31 4.71
CA ILE A 143 -25.56 0.44 4.87
C ILE A 143 -25.89 0.40 6.36
N ALA A 144 -26.91 1.15 6.76
CA ALA A 144 -27.47 1.05 8.09
C ALA A 144 -28.67 0.11 8.04
N LYS A 145 -28.80 -0.74 9.07
CA LYS A 145 -30.12 -1.24 9.47
C LYS A 145 -30.91 -0.13 10.17
#